data_AF-A0A0D7BEG0-F1
#
_entry.id   AF-A0A0D7BEG0-F1
#
_cell.length_a   1.000
_cell.length_b   1.000
_cell.length_c   1.000
_cell.angle_alpha   90.00
_cell.angle_beta   90.00
_cell.angle_gamma   90.00
#
_symmetry.space_group_name_H-M   'P 1'
#
loop_
_entity.id
_entity.type
_entity.pdbx_description
1 polymer ?
#
loop_
_entity_poly.entity_id
_entity_poly.type
_entity_poly.pdbx_seq_one_letter_code
_entity_poly.pdbx_strand_id
1 'polypeptide(L)'
;GLKNSRARLFLFIVNITMFTICTSHEVLMTTFYRAQYPYLSTEAVNDLPRSILTMMRRWGIVFMVLQRISYFISDSIVVWRTWCIYQDQCWIKLYLCFLIITTFGALVSHAIISASSNLFHAVLSIVCGILDGARIPVHPNTKNFLGMLPLLLTNFTTTILCAYKIWHYRRQIKTIAYGSRRKNTLIENVLLLLMESGAIYCVFWILLHLGDFGFLSEGPFGRLFGLEWMMPHFAGIYVTVIILVVGMYQRPSDTFFT
;
A
#
# COMPACT_ATOMS: atom_id res chain seq x y z
N GLY A 1 11.72 -28.64 -5.41
CA GLY A 1 10.33 -28.73 -4.91
C GLY A 1 10.03 -27.62 -3.93
N LEU A 2 8.78 -27.11 -3.93
CA LEU A 2 8.30 -25.99 -3.09
C LEU A 2 8.57 -26.13 -1.57
N LYS A 3 8.91 -27.33 -1.08
CA LYS A 3 9.25 -27.61 0.34
C LYS A 3 10.67 -27.21 0.77
N ASN A 4 11.62 -27.00 -0.14
CA ASN A 4 13.04 -26.82 0.25
C ASN A 4 13.50 -25.36 0.43
N SER A 5 12.63 -24.36 0.26
CA SER A 5 13.01 -22.95 0.48
C SER A 5 11.99 -22.26 1.36
N ARG A 6 12.37 -22.05 2.62
CA ARG A 6 11.58 -21.34 3.63
C ARG A 6 11.08 -19.97 3.12
N ALA A 7 11.88 -19.30 2.29
CA ALA A 7 11.52 -18.03 1.65
C ALA A 7 10.36 -18.16 0.66
N ARG A 8 10.32 -19.22 -0.17
CA ARG A 8 9.23 -19.45 -1.14
C ARG A 8 7.92 -19.76 -0.44
N LEU A 9 7.97 -20.56 0.62
CA LEU A 9 6.79 -20.85 1.44
C LEU A 9 6.25 -19.58 2.11
N PHE A 10 7.13 -18.74 2.66
CA PHE A 10 6.74 -17.47 3.26
C PHE A 10 6.05 -16.54 2.24
N LEU A 11 6.65 -16.33 1.06
CA LEU A 11 6.04 -15.48 0.03
C LEU A 11 4.70 -16.03 -0.45
N PHE A 12 4.56 -17.35 -0.56
CA PHE A 12 3.29 -17.99 -0.91
C PHE A 12 2.20 -17.76 0.15
N ILE A 13 2.53 -17.90 1.43
CA ILE A 13 1.61 -17.61 2.54
C ILE A 13 1.19 -16.14 2.55
N VAL A 14 2.13 -15.22 2.30
CA VAL A 14 1.83 -13.79 2.17
C VAL A 14 0.85 -13.53 1.02
N ASN A 15 1.05 -14.18 -0.13
CA ASN A 15 0.16 -14.03 -1.28
C ASN A 15 -1.26 -14.56 -0.99
N ILE A 16 -1.38 -15.77 -0.41
CA ILE A 16 -2.67 -16.34 0.00
C ILE A 16 -3.39 -15.43 1.00
N THR A 17 -2.65 -14.91 1.99
CA THR A 17 -3.20 -13.99 2.97
C THR A 17 -3.75 -12.73 2.30
N MET A 18 -2.99 -12.12 1.38
CA MET A 18 -3.46 -10.96 0.62
C MET A 18 -4.69 -11.27 -0.22
N PHE A 19 -4.71 -12.42 -0.90
CA PHE A 19 -5.87 -12.85 -1.68
C PHE A 19 -7.12 -13.05 -0.81
N THR A 20 -6.94 -13.64 0.38
CA THR A 20 -8.02 -13.86 1.35
C THR A 20 -8.57 -12.54 1.88
N ILE A 21 -7.70 -11.57 2.17
CA ILE A 21 -8.09 -10.22 2.60
C ILE A 21 -8.88 -9.50 1.50
N CYS A 22 -8.37 -9.51 0.25
CA CYS A 22 -9.07 -8.88 -0.88
C CYS A 22 -10.44 -9.52 -1.13
N THR A 23 -10.53 -10.86 -1.07
CA THR A 23 -11.80 -11.58 -1.24
C THR A 23 -12.77 -11.25 -0.10
N SER A 24 -12.29 -11.21 1.15
CA SER A 24 -13.12 -10.87 2.31
C SER A 24 -13.64 -9.42 2.22
N HIS A 25 -12.80 -8.51 1.76
CA HIS A 25 -13.15 -7.10 1.55
C HIS A 25 -14.27 -6.94 0.51
N GLU A 26 -14.16 -7.63 -0.64
CA GLU A 26 -15.19 -7.59 -1.69
C GLU A 26 -16.52 -8.21 -1.25
N VAL A 27 -16.47 -9.33 -0.53
CA VAL A 27 -17.67 -9.96 0.04
C VAL A 27 -18.34 -8.99 1.01
N LEU A 28 -17.57 -8.36 1.90
CA LEU A 28 -18.09 -7.36 2.85
C LEU A 28 -18.70 -6.16 2.12
N MET A 29 -18.04 -5.58 1.13
CA MET A 29 -18.57 -4.47 0.34
C MET A 29 -19.87 -4.84 -0.36
N THR A 30 -19.91 -6.01 -1.00
CA THR A 30 -21.11 -6.49 -1.68
C THR A 30 -22.27 -6.67 -0.70
N THR A 31 -22.01 -7.23 0.49
CA THR A 31 -23.04 -7.36 1.54
C THR A 31 -23.48 -6.01 2.10
N PHE A 32 -22.57 -5.05 2.24
CA PHE A 32 -22.84 -3.70 2.69
C PHE A 32 -23.79 -2.96 1.72
N TYR A 33 -23.48 -2.95 0.43
CA TYR A 33 -24.32 -2.31 -0.58
C TYR A 33 -25.68 -3.01 -0.74
N ARG A 34 -25.71 -4.34 -0.66
CA ARG A 34 -26.98 -5.09 -0.66
C ARG A 34 -27.86 -4.76 0.54
N ALA A 35 -27.28 -4.59 1.72
CA ALA A 35 -28.01 -4.19 2.91
C ALA A 35 -28.53 -2.75 2.84
N GLN A 36 -27.86 -1.87 2.08
CA GLN A 36 -28.29 -0.48 1.86
C GLN A 36 -29.32 -0.31 0.76
N TYR A 37 -29.33 -1.21 -0.24
CA TYR A 37 -30.18 -1.12 -1.42
C TYR A 37 -31.67 -0.82 -1.13
N PRO A 38 -32.33 -1.48 -0.15
CA PRO A 38 -33.74 -1.23 0.15
C PRO A 38 -34.02 0.13 0.81
N TYR A 39 -32.99 0.81 1.32
CA TYR A 39 -33.10 2.06 2.07
C TYR A 39 -32.64 3.29 1.27
N LEU A 40 -32.20 3.08 0.03
CA LEU A 40 -31.75 4.15 -0.87
C LEU A 40 -32.92 4.86 -1.58
N SER A 41 -34.10 4.24 -1.69
CA SER A 41 -35.29 4.86 -2.25
C SER A 41 -36.08 5.61 -1.16
N THR A 42 -35.88 6.92 -1.12
CA THR A 42 -36.81 7.99 -0.69
C THR A 42 -37.49 7.83 0.69
N GLU A 43 -37.19 8.77 1.60
CA GLU A 43 -37.76 8.99 2.95
C GLU A 43 -37.25 8.14 4.13
N ALA A 44 -36.56 7.02 3.91
CA ALA A 44 -36.13 6.10 5.00
C ALA A 44 -34.77 6.41 5.69
N VAL A 45 -34.05 7.48 5.31
CA VAL A 45 -32.72 7.78 5.89
C VAL A 45 -32.78 8.01 7.40
N ASN A 46 -33.90 8.56 7.90
CA ASN A 46 -34.13 8.81 9.32
C ASN A 46 -34.73 7.60 10.07
N ASP A 47 -35.23 6.58 9.35
CA ASP A 47 -35.91 5.41 9.89
C ASP A 47 -35.06 4.13 9.84
N LEU A 48 -33.75 4.24 9.60
CA LEU A 48 -32.88 3.08 9.57
C LEU A 48 -32.91 2.35 10.94
N PRO A 49 -33.28 1.05 10.99
CA PRO A 49 -33.31 0.31 12.23
C PRO A 49 -31.97 0.37 12.96
N ARG A 50 -31.99 0.62 14.28
CA ARG A 50 -30.76 0.68 15.12
C ARG A 50 -29.91 -0.58 15.00
N SER A 51 -30.53 -1.74 14.76
CA SER A 51 -29.85 -3.01 14.50
C SER A 51 -28.98 -2.97 13.24
N ILE A 52 -29.49 -2.37 12.15
CA ILE A 52 -28.78 -2.21 10.88
C ILE A 52 -27.64 -1.20 11.03
N LEU A 53 -27.87 -0.06 11.70
CA LEU A 53 -26.82 0.90 12.04
C LEU A 53 -25.67 0.26 12.84
N THR A 54 -26.01 -0.55 13.84
CA THR A 54 -25.01 -1.25 14.68
C THR A 54 -24.23 -2.29 13.88
N MET A 55 -24.91 -3.02 12.98
CA MET A 55 -24.28 -3.97 12.06
C MET A 55 -23.35 -3.28 11.08
N MET A 56 -23.78 -2.20 10.44
CA MET A 56 -22.98 -1.38 9.52
C MET A 56 -21.75 -0.80 10.21
N ARG A 57 -21.89 -0.32 11.45
CA ARG A 57 -20.74 0.16 12.24
C ARG A 57 -19.72 -0.95 12.50
N ARG A 58 -20.18 -2.16 12.87
CA ARG A 58 -19.29 -3.32 13.06
C ARG A 58 -18.58 -3.70 11.76
N TRP A 59 -19.29 -3.72 10.64
CA TRP A 59 -18.69 -3.99 9.33
C TRP A 59 -17.68 -2.93 8.93
N GLY A 60 -17.93 -1.64 9.21
CA GLY A 60 -16.98 -0.56 9.00
C GLY A 60 -15.67 -0.74 9.78
N ILE A 61 -15.75 -1.23 11.02
CA ILE A 61 -14.55 -1.55 11.83
C ILE A 61 -13.77 -2.71 11.20
N VAL A 62 -14.45 -3.80 10.84
CA VAL A 62 -13.81 -4.96 10.20
C VAL A 62 -13.15 -4.55 8.88
N PHE A 63 -13.83 -3.73 8.09
CA PHE A 63 -13.34 -3.18 6.84
C PHE A 63 -12.04 -2.39 7.02
N MET A 64 -12.02 -1.47 7.99
CA MET A 64 -10.81 -0.71 8.33
C MET A 64 -9.66 -1.63 8.72
N VAL A 65 -9.91 -2.61 9.60
CA VAL A 65 -8.86 -3.53 10.06
C VAL A 65 -8.28 -4.33 8.90
N LEU A 66 -9.13 -4.91 8.04
CA LEU A 66 -8.70 -5.68 6.87
C LEU A 66 -7.85 -4.84 5.91
N GLN A 67 -8.28 -3.61 5.61
CA GLN A 67 -7.51 -2.69 4.77
C GLN A 67 -6.15 -2.36 5.39
N ARG A 68 -6.10 -2.07 6.70
CA ARG A 68 -4.85 -1.72 7.39
C ARG A 68 -3.86 -2.89 7.40
N ILE A 69 -4.35 -4.12 7.58
CA ILE A 69 -3.51 -5.32 7.46
C ILE A 69 -2.97 -5.47 6.03
N SER A 70 -3.82 -5.31 5.01
CA SER A 70 -3.40 -5.35 3.60
C SER A 70 -2.30 -4.34 3.29
N TYR A 71 -2.44 -3.12 3.84
CA TYR A 71 -1.47 -2.04 3.61
C TYR A 71 -0.15 -2.31 4.32
N PHE A 72 -0.21 -2.81 5.56
CA PHE A 72 0.99 -3.19 6.30
C PHE A 72 1.77 -4.31 5.61
N ILE A 73 1.07 -5.35 5.12
CA ILE A 73 1.71 -6.43 4.36
C ILE A 73 2.36 -5.89 3.08
N SER A 74 1.66 -5.01 2.35
CA SER A 74 2.20 -4.39 1.15
C SER A 74 3.46 -3.58 1.43
N ASP A 75 3.44 -2.70 2.44
CA ASP A 75 4.59 -1.88 2.82
C ASP A 75 5.77 -2.72 3.35
N SER A 76 5.48 -3.81 4.05
CA SER A 76 6.49 -4.78 4.47
C SER A 76 7.21 -5.42 3.28
N ILE A 77 6.48 -5.76 2.21
CA ILE A 77 7.07 -6.30 0.98
C ILE A 77 7.92 -5.25 0.25
N VAL A 78 7.48 -3.99 0.26
CA VAL A 78 8.18 -2.83 -0.30
C VAL A 78 9.51 -2.55 0.42
N VAL A 79 9.53 -2.69 1.73
CA VAL A 79 10.76 -2.55 2.52
C VAL A 79 11.64 -3.79 2.34
N TRP A 80 11.05 -4.98 2.36
CA TRP A 80 11.77 -6.24 2.15
C TRP A 80 12.52 -6.27 0.81
N ARG A 81 11.92 -5.79 -0.30
CA ARG A 81 12.63 -5.72 -1.58
C ARG A 81 13.90 -4.86 -1.50
N THR A 82 13.83 -3.72 -0.81
CA THR A 82 14.96 -2.78 -0.68
C THR A 82 16.03 -3.38 0.23
N TRP A 83 15.59 -4.08 1.28
CA TRP A 83 16.47 -4.84 2.16
C TRP A 83 17.27 -5.91 1.41
N CYS A 84 16.62 -6.66 0.52
CA CYS A 84 17.29 -7.66 -0.32
C CYS A 84 18.35 -7.06 -1.25
N ILE A 85 18.17 -5.82 -1.69
CA ILE A 85 19.11 -5.10 -2.55
C ILE A 85 20.33 -4.57 -1.77
N TYR A 86 20.12 -4.17 -0.52
CA TYR A 86 21.13 -3.55 0.34
C TYR A 86 21.64 -4.50 1.44
N GLN A 87 22.23 -5.63 1.03
CA GLN A 87 22.71 -6.65 1.99
C GLN A 87 23.88 -6.18 2.86
N ASP A 88 24.77 -5.33 2.34
CA ASP A 88 26.02 -4.96 3.03
C ASP A 88 25.93 -3.67 3.86
N GLN A 89 24.85 -2.90 3.72
CA GLN A 89 24.75 -1.54 4.27
C GLN A 89 23.83 -1.49 5.51
N CYS A 90 24.40 -1.67 6.70
CA CYS A 90 23.66 -1.71 7.96
C CYS A 90 22.86 -0.42 8.24
N TRP A 91 23.38 0.76 7.88
CA TRP A 91 22.67 2.04 8.05
C TRP A 91 21.35 2.08 7.29
N ILE A 92 21.31 1.53 6.07
CA ILE A 92 20.09 1.47 5.25
C ILE A 92 19.08 0.50 5.87
N LYS A 93 19.55 -0.62 6.44
CA LYS A 93 18.68 -1.56 7.17
C LYS A 93 18.05 -0.91 8.40
N LEU A 94 18.82 -0.17 9.19
CA LEU A 94 18.30 0.58 10.35
C LEU A 94 17.24 1.61 9.91
N TYR A 95 17.51 2.34 8.84
CA TYR A 95 16.57 3.30 8.28
C TYR A 95 15.28 2.63 7.77
N LEU A 96 15.38 1.48 7.11
CA LEU A 96 14.22 0.69 6.67
C LEU A 96 13.40 0.13 7.86
N CYS A 97 14.05 -0.31 8.93
CA CYS A 97 13.36 -0.70 10.17
C CYS A 97 12.60 0.48 10.77
N PHE A 98 13.24 1.65 10.84
CA PHE A 98 12.60 2.87 11.31
C PHE A 98 11.34 3.20 10.48
N LEU A 99 11.42 3.12 9.15
CA LEU A 99 10.27 3.33 8.27
C LEU A 99 9.11 2.37 8.54
N ILE A 100 9.36 1.06 8.68
CA ILE A 100 8.31 0.09 9.02
C ILE A 100 7.67 0.42 10.37
N ILE A 101 8.48 0.75 11.38
CA ILE A 101 7.99 1.09 12.72
C ILE A 101 7.13 2.36 12.66
N THR A 102 7.54 3.37 11.91
CA THR A 102 6.75 4.58 11.69
C THR A 102 5.45 4.29 10.96
N THR A 103 5.47 3.48 9.89
CA THR A 103 4.24 3.06 9.19
C THR A 103 3.30 2.32 10.15
N PHE A 104 3.81 1.34 10.90
CA PHE A 104 3.00 0.57 11.85
C PHE A 104 2.40 1.46 12.94
N GLY A 105 3.21 2.34 13.52
CA GLY A 105 2.77 3.32 14.52
C GLY A 105 1.65 4.21 13.96
N ALA A 106 1.81 4.72 12.73
CA ALA A 106 0.78 5.54 12.09
C ALA A 106 -0.52 4.78 11.81
N LEU A 107 -0.44 3.52 11.36
CA LEU A 107 -1.62 2.68 11.14
C LEU A 107 -2.38 2.41 12.44
N VAL A 108 -1.67 2.14 13.53
CA VAL A 108 -2.25 1.91 14.87
C VAL A 108 -2.84 3.19 15.44
N SER A 109 -2.10 4.30 15.40
CA SER A 109 -2.58 5.61 15.84
C SER A 109 -3.85 5.99 15.07
N HIS A 110 -3.86 5.82 13.76
CA HIS A 110 -5.05 6.08 12.93
C HIS A 110 -6.24 5.20 13.33
N ALA A 111 -6.02 3.90 13.57
CA ALA A 111 -7.08 3.00 14.02
C ALA A 111 -7.68 3.44 15.36
N ILE A 112 -6.86 3.83 16.33
CA ILE A 112 -7.29 4.32 17.66
C ILE A 112 -8.07 5.63 17.51
N ILE A 113 -7.57 6.57 16.72
CA ILE A 113 -8.24 7.85 16.44
C ILE A 113 -9.60 7.59 15.80
N SER A 114 -9.68 6.68 14.80
CA SER A 114 -10.94 6.35 14.12
C SER A 114 -11.98 5.71 15.03
N ALA A 115 -11.55 4.94 16.04
CA ALA A 115 -12.42 4.31 17.00
C ALA A 115 -13.01 5.32 18.02
N SER A 116 -12.31 6.44 18.24
CA SER A 116 -12.66 7.45 19.25
C SER A 116 -13.10 8.76 18.59
N SER A 117 -14.41 8.92 18.38
CA SER A 117 -15.02 10.11 17.75
C SER A 117 -14.51 11.45 18.30
N ASN A 118 -14.39 11.58 19.63
CA ASN A 118 -13.89 12.80 20.28
C ASN A 118 -12.42 13.10 19.94
N LEU A 119 -11.58 12.06 19.86
CA LEU A 119 -10.15 12.21 19.57
C LEU A 119 -9.93 12.49 18.08
N PHE A 120 -10.75 11.89 17.21
CA PHE A 120 -10.76 12.20 15.78
C PHE A 120 -11.04 13.69 15.52
N HIS A 121 -12.06 14.26 16.16
CA HIS A 121 -12.37 15.68 16.00
C HIS A 121 -11.26 16.60 16.55
N ALA A 122 -10.63 16.24 17.66
CA ALA A 122 -9.52 17.00 18.24
C ALA A 122 -8.26 16.95 17.36
N VAL A 123 -7.91 15.79 16.81
CA VAL A 123 -6.76 15.66 15.90
C VAL A 123 -7.03 16.40 14.59
N LEU A 124 -8.25 16.26 14.05
CA LEU A 124 -8.64 16.96 12.82
C LEU A 124 -8.61 18.47 13.00
N SER A 125 -9.07 19.01 14.13
CA SER A 125 -9.04 20.47 14.38
C SER A 125 -7.61 21.01 14.49
N ILE A 126 -6.69 20.26 15.09
CA ILE A 126 -5.26 20.63 15.15
C ILE A 126 -4.65 20.63 13.76
N VAL A 127 -4.89 19.57 12.98
CA VAL A 127 -4.35 19.44 11.62
C VAL A 127 -4.91 20.52 10.70
N CYS A 128 -6.23 20.75 10.73
CA CYS A 128 -6.85 21.85 10.00
C CYS A 128 -6.28 23.20 10.42
N GLY A 129 -6.09 23.47 11.73
CA GLY A 129 -5.50 24.73 12.19
C GLY A 129 -4.07 24.97 11.68
N ILE A 130 -3.25 23.92 11.61
CA ILE A 130 -1.89 24.01 11.03
C ILE A 130 -1.95 24.26 9.52
N LEU A 131 -2.82 23.55 8.81
CA LEU A 131 -2.95 23.63 7.35
C LEU A 131 -3.67 24.89 6.87
N ASP A 132 -4.62 25.42 7.65
CA ASP A 132 -5.27 26.72 7.43
C ASP A 132 -4.25 27.86 7.54
N GLY A 133 -3.31 27.75 8.50
CA GLY A 133 -2.14 28.63 8.57
C GLY A 133 -1.24 28.55 7.32
N ALA A 134 -1.22 27.39 6.65
CA ALA A 134 -0.53 27.16 5.38
C ALA A 134 -1.40 27.47 4.13
N ARG A 135 -2.65 27.93 4.30
CA ARG A 135 -3.65 28.17 3.23
C ARG A 135 -3.98 26.94 2.38
N ILE A 136 -3.90 25.74 2.97
CA ILE A 136 -4.26 24.49 2.28
C ILE A 136 -5.72 24.16 2.64
N PRO A 137 -6.65 24.13 1.67
CA PRO A 137 -8.04 23.82 1.95
C PRO A 137 -8.18 22.36 2.41
N VAL A 138 -8.56 22.16 3.68
CA VAL A 138 -8.74 20.82 4.27
C VAL A 138 -10.22 20.48 4.28
N HIS A 139 -10.63 19.53 3.43
CA HIS A 139 -12.02 19.10 3.39
C HIS A 139 -12.36 18.24 4.63
N PRO A 140 -13.58 18.31 5.20
CA PRO A 140 -14.02 17.46 6.33
C PRO A 140 -13.99 15.95 6.04
N ASN A 141 -13.74 15.54 4.80
CA ASN A 141 -13.54 14.15 4.37
C ASN A 141 -12.09 13.67 4.49
N THR A 142 -11.17 14.47 5.07
CA THR A 142 -9.74 14.12 5.28
C THR A 142 -9.57 13.07 6.39
N LYS A 143 -10.26 11.93 6.25
CA LYS A 143 -10.26 10.86 7.26
C LYS A 143 -9.03 9.98 7.16
N ASN A 144 -8.39 9.87 5.99
CA ASN A 144 -7.35 8.87 5.73
C ASN A 144 -5.92 9.42 5.65
N PHE A 145 -5.74 10.74 5.57
CA PHE A 145 -4.44 11.41 5.38
C PHE A 145 -3.34 10.97 6.37
N LEU A 146 -3.62 11.05 7.67
CA LEU A 146 -2.66 10.71 8.73
C LEU A 146 -2.21 9.25 8.67
N GLY A 147 -3.13 8.35 8.30
CA GLY A 147 -2.84 6.93 8.19
C GLY A 147 -2.10 6.58 6.91
N MET A 148 -2.27 7.35 5.84
CA MET A 148 -1.84 7.01 4.48
C MET A 148 -0.53 7.68 4.05
N LEU A 149 -0.24 8.88 4.57
CA LEU A 149 1.00 9.61 4.29
C LEU A 149 2.27 8.78 4.56
N PRO A 150 2.40 8.09 5.72
CA PRO A 150 3.61 7.32 6.00
C PRO A 150 3.82 6.17 5.02
N LEU A 151 2.74 5.57 4.50
CA LEU A 151 2.84 4.52 3.48
C LEU A 151 3.36 5.07 2.15
N LEU A 152 2.88 6.25 1.75
CA LEU A 152 3.39 6.92 0.57
C LEU A 152 4.88 7.24 0.74
N LEU A 153 5.28 7.77 1.90
CA LEU A 153 6.68 8.12 2.17
C LEU A 153 7.59 6.89 2.19
N THR A 154 7.17 5.80 2.84
CA THR A 154 7.94 4.55 2.88
C THR A 154 8.08 3.98 1.47
N ASN A 155 7.01 3.96 0.68
CA ASN A 155 7.09 3.48 -0.69
C ASN A 155 7.93 4.36 -1.61
N PHE A 156 7.77 5.67 -1.50
CA PHE A 156 8.52 6.63 -2.28
C PHE A 156 10.02 6.52 -1.99
N THR A 157 10.38 6.48 -0.71
CA THR A 157 11.78 6.40 -0.29
C THR A 157 12.42 5.08 -0.69
N THR A 158 11.73 3.97 -0.49
CA THR A 158 12.23 2.65 -0.93
C THR A 158 12.38 2.56 -2.44
N THR A 159 11.46 3.15 -3.20
CA THR A 159 11.53 3.23 -4.66
C THR A 159 12.73 4.07 -5.12
N ILE A 160 13.00 5.21 -4.46
CA ILE A 160 14.18 6.03 -4.73
C ILE A 160 15.48 5.26 -4.41
N LEU A 161 15.55 4.57 -3.28
CA LEU A 161 16.71 3.75 -2.92
C LEU A 161 16.96 2.66 -3.96
N CYS A 162 15.90 1.98 -4.43
CA CYS A 162 16.00 1.01 -5.52
C CYS A 162 16.53 1.67 -6.80
N ALA A 163 15.96 2.81 -7.20
CA ALA A 163 16.36 3.55 -8.39
C ALA A 163 17.84 4.01 -8.32
N TYR A 164 18.27 4.49 -7.15
CA TYR A 164 19.65 4.90 -6.92
C TYR A 164 20.61 3.72 -7.07
N LYS A 165 20.29 2.54 -6.51
CA LYS A 165 21.11 1.34 -6.68
C LYS A 165 21.19 0.92 -8.15
N ILE A 166 20.08 0.95 -8.88
CA ILE A 166 20.04 0.62 -10.32
C ILE A 166 20.93 1.57 -11.12
N TRP A 167 20.82 2.87 -10.86
CA TRP A 167 21.63 3.87 -11.53
C TRP A 167 23.12 3.67 -11.27
N HIS A 168 23.49 3.40 -10.02
CA HIS A 168 24.87 3.10 -9.66
C HIS A 168 25.39 1.83 -10.33
N TYR A 169 24.59 0.75 -10.32
CA TYR A 169 24.92 -0.53 -10.98
C TYR A 169 25.13 -0.33 -12.50
N ARG A 170 24.24 0.42 -13.17
CA ARG A 170 24.39 0.77 -14.60
C ARG A 170 25.67 1.54 -14.88
N ARG A 171 26.02 2.50 -14.01
CA ARG A 171 27.22 3.33 -14.18
C ARG A 171 28.49 2.49 -14.01
N GLN A 172 28.53 1.59 -13.04
CA GLN A 172 29.66 0.69 -12.80
C GLN A 172 29.82 -0.36 -13.91
N ILE A 173 28.73 -0.88 -14.48
CA ILE A 173 28.81 -1.86 -15.57
C ILE A 173 29.26 -1.22 -16.89
N LYS A 174 28.80 0.00 -17.19
CA LYS A 174 29.27 0.75 -18.37
C LYS A 174 30.79 0.96 -18.35
N THR A 175 31.40 1.02 -17.18
CA THR A 175 32.86 1.14 -17.04
C THR A 175 33.63 -0.19 -17.06
N ILE A 176 32.97 -1.34 -16.84
CA ILE A 176 33.65 -2.63 -16.58
C ILE A 176 33.40 -3.67 -17.69
N ALA A 177 32.33 -3.60 -18.47
CA ALA A 177 31.89 -4.76 -19.27
C ALA A 177 32.22 -4.71 -20.78
N TYR A 178 33.40 -5.24 -21.15
CA TYR A 178 33.67 -5.82 -22.48
C TYR A 178 33.42 -7.35 -22.55
N GLY A 179 33.19 -8.06 -21.43
CA GLY A 179 33.18 -9.55 -21.41
C GLY A 179 31.97 -10.28 -20.81
N SER A 180 31.12 -9.65 -19.99
CA SER A 180 30.03 -10.35 -19.27
C SER A 180 28.67 -9.68 -19.47
N ARG A 181 28.18 -9.67 -20.72
CA ARG A 181 26.98 -8.89 -21.10
C ARG A 181 25.66 -9.57 -20.73
N ARG A 182 25.60 -10.92 -20.71
CA ARG A 182 24.33 -11.66 -20.65
C ARG A 182 23.71 -11.75 -19.24
N LYS A 183 24.47 -12.14 -18.21
CA LYS A 183 23.94 -12.27 -16.83
C LYS A 183 23.56 -10.92 -16.19
N ASN A 184 24.29 -9.86 -16.55
CA ASN A 184 24.06 -8.51 -16.04
C ASN A 184 22.72 -7.91 -16.54
N THR A 185 22.29 -8.24 -17.77
CA THR A 185 21.01 -7.72 -18.32
C THR A 185 19.77 -8.27 -17.62
N LEU A 186 19.78 -9.51 -17.12
CA LEU A 186 18.63 -10.09 -16.41
C LEU A 186 18.43 -9.44 -15.04
N ILE A 187 19.52 -9.26 -14.27
CA ILE A 187 19.48 -8.56 -12.97
C ILE A 187 19.00 -7.13 -13.17
N GLU A 188 19.53 -6.45 -14.20
CA GLU A 188 19.14 -5.10 -14.54
C GLU A 188 17.64 -5.00 -14.89
N ASN A 189 17.13 -5.88 -15.75
CA ASN A 189 15.72 -5.89 -16.13
C ASN A 189 14.79 -6.17 -14.95
N VAL A 190 15.17 -7.08 -14.05
CA VAL A 190 14.40 -7.39 -12.84
C VAL A 190 14.36 -6.19 -11.90
N LEU A 191 15.50 -5.54 -11.64
CA LEU A 191 15.55 -4.36 -10.79
C LEU A 191 14.76 -3.19 -11.41
N LEU A 192 14.84 -3.00 -12.72
CA LEU A 192 14.11 -1.99 -13.47
C LEU A 192 12.60 -2.20 -13.33
N LEU A 193 12.13 -3.44 -13.55
CA LEU A 193 10.71 -3.77 -13.41
C LEU A 193 10.22 -3.57 -11.96
N LEU A 194 11.07 -3.86 -10.98
CA LEU A 194 10.79 -3.60 -9.55
C LEU A 194 10.65 -2.11 -9.24
N MET A 195 11.47 -1.27 -9.89
CA MET A 195 11.41 0.18 -9.80
C MET A 195 10.14 0.72 -10.47
N GLU A 196 9.82 0.26 -11.68
CA GLU A 196 8.62 0.67 -12.41
C GLU A 196 7.35 0.31 -11.65
N SER A 197 7.25 -0.91 -11.10
CA SER A 197 6.10 -1.32 -10.30
C SER A 197 5.97 -0.50 -9.00
N GLY A 198 7.10 -0.10 -8.39
CA GLY A 198 7.12 0.83 -7.25
C GLY A 198 6.65 2.22 -7.60
N ALA A 199 7.09 2.76 -8.75
CA ALA A 199 6.68 4.08 -9.22
C ALA A 199 5.17 4.13 -9.51
N ILE A 200 4.63 3.11 -10.18
CA ILE A 200 3.17 2.98 -10.43
C ILE A 200 2.40 2.96 -9.11
N TYR A 201 2.89 2.22 -8.12
CA TYR A 201 2.27 2.15 -6.80
C TYR A 201 2.31 3.51 -6.09
N CYS A 202 3.43 4.24 -6.12
CA CYS A 202 3.51 5.61 -5.60
C CYS A 202 2.51 6.55 -6.27
N VAL A 203 2.40 6.51 -7.61
CA VAL A 203 1.43 7.32 -8.37
C VAL A 203 0.00 7.02 -7.92
N PHE A 204 -0.34 5.75 -7.72
CA PHE A 204 -1.64 5.35 -7.19
C PHE A 204 -1.94 5.97 -5.81
N TRP A 205 -0.99 5.92 -4.86
CA TRP A 205 -1.16 6.53 -3.53
C TRP A 205 -1.24 8.07 -3.58
N ILE A 206 -0.55 8.71 -4.53
CA ILE A 206 -0.65 10.16 -4.75
C ILE A 206 -2.04 10.52 -5.28
N LEU A 207 -2.55 9.80 -6.27
CA LEU A 207 -3.90 10.04 -6.82
C LEU A 207 -4.98 9.90 -5.74
N LEU A 208 -4.85 8.90 -4.89
CA LEU A 208 -5.74 8.72 -3.74
C LEU A 208 -5.68 9.90 -2.76
N HIS A 209 -4.48 10.42 -2.45
CA HIS A 209 -4.34 11.62 -1.62
C HIS A 209 -4.98 12.84 -2.27
N LEU A 210 -4.78 13.04 -3.57
CA LEU A 210 -5.41 14.14 -4.30
C LEU A 210 -6.94 14.02 -4.28
N GLY A 211 -7.47 12.79 -4.28
CA GLY A 211 -8.88 12.49 -4.05
C GLY A 211 -9.36 12.93 -2.67
N ASP A 212 -8.65 12.56 -1.60
CA ASP A 212 -8.98 12.90 -0.22
C ASP A 212 -9.07 14.42 0.02
N PHE A 213 -8.21 15.20 -0.64
CA PHE A 213 -8.23 16.67 -0.58
C PHE A 213 -9.30 17.31 -1.46
N GLY A 214 -10.04 16.52 -2.24
CA GLY A 214 -11.07 17.03 -3.14
C GLY A 214 -10.53 17.68 -4.41
N PHE A 215 -9.23 17.59 -4.71
CA PHE A 215 -8.68 18.10 -5.98
C PHE A 215 -9.23 17.35 -7.19
N LEU A 216 -9.60 16.08 -7.02
CA LEU A 216 -10.24 15.28 -8.06
C LEU A 216 -11.77 15.41 -8.08
N SER A 217 -12.35 16.20 -7.17
CA SER A 217 -13.80 16.30 -6.98
C SER A 217 -14.54 17.06 -8.08
N GLU A 218 -13.85 17.98 -8.77
CA GLU A 218 -14.40 18.78 -9.88
C GLU A 218 -13.97 18.28 -11.26
N GLY A 219 -13.16 17.21 -11.34
CA GLY A 219 -12.73 16.60 -12.59
C GLY A 219 -13.77 15.63 -13.20
N PRO A 220 -13.48 15.01 -14.36
CA PRO A 220 -14.33 13.97 -14.98
C PRO A 220 -14.59 12.75 -14.08
N PHE A 221 -13.86 12.68 -12.98
CA PHE A 221 -13.89 11.65 -11.95
C PHE A 221 -14.89 11.96 -10.81
N GLY A 222 -15.30 13.22 -10.63
CA GLY A 222 -16.37 13.65 -9.72
C GLY A 222 -16.05 13.59 -8.21
N ARG A 223 -16.91 14.24 -7.39
CA ARG A 223 -16.86 14.25 -5.89
C ARG A 223 -16.82 12.86 -5.24
N LEU A 224 -17.19 11.83 -6.00
CA LEU A 224 -17.45 10.47 -5.57
C LEU A 224 -16.39 9.49 -6.08
N PHE A 225 -15.18 9.97 -6.39
CA PHE A 225 -14.10 9.08 -6.84
C PHE A 225 -13.65 8.17 -5.69
N GLY A 226 -14.41 7.10 -5.51
CA GLY A 226 -14.27 6.11 -4.45
C GLY A 226 -13.13 5.14 -4.70
N LEU A 227 -11.99 5.56 -5.26
CA LEU A 227 -10.83 4.68 -5.45
C LEU A 227 -10.37 3.99 -4.14
N GLU A 228 -10.82 4.46 -2.98
CA GLU A 228 -10.73 3.77 -1.70
C GLU A 228 -11.17 2.30 -1.75
N TRP A 229 -12.20 1.94 -2.56
CA TRP A 229 -12.63 0.55 -2.70
C TRP A 229 -11.58 -0.31 -3.42
N MET A 230 -10.80 0.28 -4.35
CA MET A 230 -9.76 -0.43 -5.10
C MET A 230 -8.44 -0.58 -4.33
N MET A 231 -8.24 0.17 -3.25
CA MET A 231 -6.97 0.19 -2.50
C MET A 231 -6.41 -1.20 -2.14
N PRO A 232 -7.16 -2.11 -1.48
CA PRO A 232 -6.63 -3.44 -1.14
C PRO A 232 -6.30 -4.28 -2.38
N HIS A 233 -7.03 -4.10 -3.48
CA HIS A 233 -6.77 -4.80 -4.74
C HIS A 233 -5.45 -4.37 -5.37
N PHE A 234 -5.16 -3.07 -5.41
CA PHE A 234 -3.88 -2.57 -5.88
C PHE A 234 -2.72 -3.04 -5.01
N ALA A 235 -2.90 -3.09 -3.69
CA ALA A 235 -1.92 -3.68 -2.77
C ALA A 235 -1.70 -5.18 -3.06
N GLY A 236 -2.76 -5.96 -3.27
CA GLY A 236 -2.68 -7.38 -3.60
C GLY A 236 -2.01 -7.67 -4.95
N ILE A 237 -2.37 -6.91 -5.99
CA ILE A 237 -1.73 -6.98 -7.32
C ILE A 237 -0.25 -6.68 -7.19
N TYR A 238 0.10 -5.60 -6.50
CA TYR A 238 1.49 -5.19 -6.29
C TYR A 238 2.31 -6.29 -5.59
N VAL A 239 1.80 -6.84 -4.47
CA VAL A 239 2.47 -7.94 -3.76
C VAL A 239 2.65 -9.15 -4.67
N THR A 240 1.65 -9.48 -5.48
CA THR A 240 1.73 -10.60 -6.43
C THR A 240 2.79 -10.38 -7.50
N VAL A 241 2.85 -9.18 -8.09
CA VAL A 241 3.88 -8.83 -9.08
C VAL A 241 5.27 -8.96 -8.47
N ILE A 242 5.51 -8.40 -7.28
CA ILE A 242 6.82 -8.50 -6.62
C ILE A 242 7.21 -9.96 -6.37
N ILE A 243 6.28 -10.78 -5.88
CA ILE A 243 6.54 -12.21 -5.61
C ILE A 243 6.86 -12.97 -6.91
N LEU A 244 6.10 -12.73 -7.98
CA LEU A 244 6.35 -13.36 -9.28
C LEU A 244 7.70 -12.97 -9.83
N VAL A 245 8.07 -11.69 -9.77
CA VAL A 245 9.34 -11.17 -10.24
C VAL A 245 10.51 -11.79 -9.48
N VAL A 246 10.42 -11.89 -8.15
CA VAL A 246 11.43 -12.57 -7.33
C VAL A 246 11.49 -14.07 -7.65
N GLY A 247 10.35 -14.73 -7.83
CA GLY A 247 10.28 -16.13 -8.19
C GLY A 247 10.86 -16.43 -9.58
N MET A 248 10.67 -15.53 -10.54
CA MET A 248 11.27 -15.60 -11.86
C MET A 248 12.79 -15.41 -11.81
N TYR A 249 13.31 -14.55 -10.94
CA TYR A 249 14.74 -14.32 -10.79
C TYR A 249 15.51 -15.51 -10.20
N GLN A 250 14.90 -16.30 -9.32
CA GLN A 250 15.55 -17.48 -8.72
C GLN A 250 15.72 -18.65 -9.70
N ARG A 251 14.95 -18.70 -10.80
CA ARG A 251 15.01 -19.81 -11.76
C ARG A 251 16.24 -19.78 -12.70
N PRO A 252 16.70 -18.62 -13.23
CA PRO A 252 17.92 -18.51 -14.03
C PRO A 252 19.22 -18.85 -13.30
N SER A 253 19.27 -18.72 -11.97
CA SER A 253 20.46 -19.06 -11.19
C SER A 253 20.62 -20.56 -10.96
N ASP A 254 19.53 -21.32 -10.99
CA ASP A 254 19.52 -22.76 -10.68
C ASP A 254 19.76 -23.64 -11.93
N THR A 255 19.77 -23.08 -13.14
CA THR A 255 19.88 -23.85 -14.39
C THR A 255 21.31 -24.12 -14.86
N PHE A 256 22.34 -23.75 -14.09
CA PHE A 256 23.76 -23.98 -14.43
C PHE A 256 24.45 -25.02 -13.55
N PHE A 257 23.70 -25.70 -12.66
CA PHE A 257 24.18 -26.84 -11.88
C PHE A 257 23.37 -28.10 -12.20
N THR A 258 23.37 -28.47 -13.48
CA THR A 258 23.12 -29.81 -14.03
C THR A 258 23.85 -29.88 -15.35
#